data_AF-A0A950PWA3-F1
#
_entry.id   AF-A0A950PWA3-F1
#
_cell.length_a   1.000
_cell.length_b   1.000
_cell.length_c   1.000
_cell.angle_alpha   90.00
_cell.angle_beta   90.00
_cell.angle_gamma   90.00
#
_symmetry.space_group_name_H-M   'P 1'
#
loop_
_entity.id
_entity.type
_entity.pdbx_description
1 polymer ?
#
loop_
_entity_poly.entity_id
_entity_poly.type
_entity_poly.pdbx_seq_one_letter_code
_entity_poly.pdbx_strand_id
1 'polypeptide(L)'
;MRVALYAAAAAGLASLWSADILRDALASSASALIEATPFVFAAVVLEVAARPARWLLAYAGCGCSHGPSARSIPAAAATWLAFGPAVATARFAAGMLVGAVLRRRAARCGTHVAPPQALNEIAALVPAATLAAALMQLFAHVGTAALGVAPSVAFGAVLGMSAPCALGTVALAGALRPHAPAAMTAFLCTAGILDLRALRRRRAHTRLEHDGFAYALLGCALASIAVRHGAALVHPAFCVPLGLCAVAAFGCCVVFRRRRCASARIAPALMLSGALIGAPPPAYHATETTLSDAFAGEQLRFTGALTCERTSCALVRYAITCCRADATPVVVAISGVSPRLAGSWLRAEGTIENVRHGLALVPRRIERIAPPGDPFVYR
;
A
#
# COMPACT_ATOMS: atom_id res chain seq x y z
N MET A 1 -20.56 -12.82 -6.56
CA MET A 1 -19.59 -12.38 -5.54
C MET A 1 -18.83 -11.12 -5.95
N ARG A 2 -18.22 -11.02 -7.16
CA ARG A 2 -17.68 -9.73 -7.64
C ARG A 2 -18.75 -8.63 -7.59
N VAL A 3 -19.95 -8.90 -8.12
CA VAL A 3 -21.09 -7.97 -8.05
C VAL A 3 -21.42 -7.57 -6.60
N ALA A 4 -21.45 -8.52 -5.66
CA ALA A 4 -21.72 -8.23 -4.25
C ALA A 4 -20.59 -7.39 -3.58
N LEU A 5 -19.33 -7.64 -3.94
CA LEU A 5 -18.18 -6.84 -3.50
C LEU A 5 -18.19 -5.44 -4.10
N TYR A 6 -18.48 -5.32 -5.40
CA TYR A 6 -18.67 -4.03 -6.06
C TYR A 6 -19.87 -3.28 -5.48
N ALA A 7 -20.97 -3.96 -5.17
CA ALA A 7 -22.13 -3.38 -4.52
C ALA A 7 -21.83 -2.95 -3.08
N ALA A 8 -21.10 -3.76 -2.31
CA ALA A 8 -20.67 -3.39 -0.96
C ALA A 8 -19.69 -2.21 -0.98
N ALA A 9 -18.73 -2.19 -1.91
CA ALA A 9 -17.83 -1.08 -2.09
C ALA A 9 -18.57 0.18 -2.55
N ALA A 10 -19.51 0.06 -3.50
CA ALA A 10 -20.34 1.17 -3.96
C ALA A 10 -21.27 1.69 -2.87
N ALA A 11 -21.88 0.81 -2.07
CA ALA A 11 -22.69 1.18 -0.92
C ALA A 11 -21.84 1.83 0.16
N GLY A 12 -20.63 1.32 0.40
CA GLY A 12 -19.64 1.94 1.29
C GLY A 12 -19.29 3.36 0.83
N LEU A 13 -18.97 3.55 -0.45
CA LEU A 13 -18.70 4.87 -1.02
C LEU A 13 -19.93 5.79 -1.00
N ALA A 14 -21.13 5.27 -1.29
CA ALA A 14 -22.38 6.03 -1.26
C ALA A 14 -22.78 6.42 0.17
N SER A 15 -22.32 5.67 1.17
CA SER A 15 -22.51 6.02 2.59
C SER A 15 -21.56 7.10 3.08
N LEU A 16 -20.65 7.60 2.23
CA LEU A 16 -19.79 8.75 2.52
C LEU A 16 -20.51 10.00 2.01
N TRP A 17 -20.97 10.85 2.94
CA TRP A 17 -21.88 11.94 2.62
C TRP A 17 -21.18 13.21 2.11
N SER A 18 -19.85 13.30 2.23
CA SER A 18 -19.10 14.47 1.76
C SER A 18 -18.24 14.16 0.54
N ALA A 19 -18.15 15.13 -0.37
CA ALA A 19 -17.33 15.04 -1.58
C ALA A 19 -15.83 14.84 -1.25
N ASP A 20 -15.36 15.41 -0.14
CA ASP A 20 -13.98 15.29 0.31
C ASP A 20 -13.66 13.85 0.75
N ILE A 21 -14.55 13.21 1.52
CA ILE A 21 -14.33 11.83 1.96
C ILE A 21 -14.36 10.86 0.78
N LEU A 22 -15.26 11.09 -0.19
CA LEU A 22 -15.31 10.29 -1.41
C LEU A 22 -14.03 10.46 -2.23
N ARG A 23 -13.55 11.70 -2.37
CA ARG A 23 -12.28 12.02 -3.04
C ARG A 23 -11.11 11.29 -2.37
N ASP A 24 -11.02 11.35 -1.05
CA ASP A 24 -9.95 10.70 -0.29
C ASP A 24 -10.03 9.17 -0.39
N ALA A 25 -11.23 8.60 -0.36
CA ALA A 25 -11.42 7.17 -0.56
C ALA A 25 -10.98 6.72 -1.97
N LEU A 26 -11.33 7.47 -3.01
CA LEU A 26 -10.91 7.18 -4.39
C LEU A 26 -9.40 7.34 -4.55
N ALA A 27 -8.81 8.35 -3.93
CA ALA A 27 -7.38 8.60 -3.94
C ALA A 27 -6.60 7.47 -3.25
N SER A 28 -7.02 7.03 -2.06
CA SER A 28 -6.43 5.88 -1.36
C SER A 28 -6.61 4.57 -2.14
N SER A 29 -7.75 4.40 -2.82
CA SER A 29 -7.96 3.25 -3.70
C SER A 29 -6.99 3.25 -4.87
N ALA A 30 -6.82 4.40 -5.51
CA ALA A 30 -5.87 4.57 -6.61
C ALA A 30 -4.43 4.30 -6.15
N SER A 31 -4.02 4.89 -5.02
CA SER A 31 -2.71 4.66 -4.40
C SER A 31 -2.43 3.16 -4.21
N ALA A 32 -3.33 2.42 -3.57
CA ALA A 32 -3.16 0.98 -3.35
C ALA A 32 -3.02 0.18 -4.67
N LEU A 33 -3.74 0.58 -5.73
CA LEU A 33 -3.61 -0.05 -7.06
C LEU A 33 -2.26 0.28 -7.72
N ILE A 34 -1.79 1.51 -7.54
CA ILE A 34 -0.52 1.98 -8.10
C ILE A 34 0.64 1.26 -7.41
N GLU A 35 0.66 1.17 -6.08
CA GLU A 35 1.68 0.43 -5.32
C GLU A 35 1.69 -1.07 -5.63
N ALA A 36 0.52 -1.65 -5.93
CA ALA A 36 0.41 -3.03 -6.34
C ALA A 36 1.02 -3.32 -7.73
N THR A 37 1.08 -2.29 -8.60
CA THR A 37 1.36 -2.47 -10.03
C THR A 37 2.77 -3.05 -10.30
N PRO A 38 3.86 -2.56 -9.66
CA PRO A 38 5.19 -3.14 -9.84
C PRO A 38 5.25 -4.63 -9.53
N PHE A 39 4.57 -5.08 -8.47
CA PHE A 39 4.54 -6.48 -8.10
C PHE A 39 3.76 -7.33 -9.11
N VAL A 40 2.67 -6.79 -9.67
CA VAL A 40 1.90 -7.47 -10.71
C VAL A 40 2.70 -7.58 -12.02
N PHE A 41 3.41 -6.53 -12.43
CA PHE A 41 4.27 -6.60 -13.62
C PHE A 41 5.47 -7.54 -13.39
N ALA A 42 6.13 -7.46 -12.24
CA ALA A 42 7.21 -8.37 -11.87
C ALA A 42 6.75 -9.83 -11.89
N ALA A 43 5.54 -10.11 -11.39
CA ALA A 43 4.93 -11.44 -11.46
C ALA A 43 4.74 -11.94 -12.90
N VAL A 44 4.23 -11.09 -13.78
CA VAL A 44 4.03 -11.42 -15.21
C VAL A 44 5.38 -11.66 -15.90
N VAL A 45 6.39 -10.83 -15.63
CA VAL A 45 7.74 -10.99 -16.19
C VAL A 45 8.39 -12.28 -15.69
N LEU A 46 8.34 -12.52 -14.37
CA LEU A 46 8.83 -13.75 -13.75
C LEU A 46 8.15 -14.96 -14.36
N GLU A 47 6.86 -14.88 -14.66
CA GLU A 47 6.17 -15.98 -15.30
C GLU A 47 6.65 -16.27 -16.73
N VAL A 48 6.85 -15.22 -17.52
CA VAL A 48 7.38 -15.37 -18.88
C VAL A 48 8.81 -15.93 -18.84
N ALA A 49 9.65 -15.48 -17.91
CA ALA A 49 11.03 -15.94 -17.75
C ALA A 49 11.12 -17.35 -17.16
N ALA A 50 10.29 -17.69 -16.17
CA ALA A 50 10.31 -18.95 -15.45
C ALA A 50 9.45 -20.05 -16.09
N ARG A 51 9.16 -19.96 -17.39
CA ARG A 51 8.50 -21.03 -18.18
C ARG A 51 9.04 -22.45 -17.93
N PRO A 52 10.35 -22.70 -17.73
CA PRO A 52 10.83 -24.05 -17.39
C PRO A 52 10.44 -24.50 -15.96
N ALA A 53 10.21 -23.57 -15.04
CA ALA A 53 9.85 -23.83 -13.64
C ALA A 53 8.36 -23.55 -13.37
N ARG A 54 7.46 -24.19 -14.14
CA ARG A 54 6.00 -23.97 -14.08
C ARG A 54 5.40 -24.09 -12.67
N TRP A 55 6.04 -24.82 -11.77
CA TRP A 55 5.58 -24.98 -10.39
C TRP A 55 5.72 -23.68 -9.56
N LEU A 56 6.71 -22.84 -9.86
CA LEU A 56 6.91 -21.53 -9.21
C LEU A 56 5.85 -20.50 -9.62
N LEU A 57 5.28 -20.64 -10.82
CA LEU A 57 4.25 -19.75 -11.36
C LEU A 57 3.00 -19.69 -10.48
N ALA A 58 2.72 -20.77 -9.75
CA ALA A 58 1.60 -20.82 -8.80
C ALA A 58 1.71 -19.81 -7.65
N TYR A 59 2.89 -19.23 -7.44
CA TYR A 59 3.22 -18.27 -6.39
C TYR A 59 3.45 -16.84 -6.91
N ALA A 60 3.64 -16.66 -8.22
CA ALA A 60 4.00 -15.38 -8.80
C ALA A 60 2.81 -14.39 -8.84
N GLY A 61 1.57 -14.84 -9.10
CA GLY A 61 0.42 -13.94 -9.24
C GLY A 61 -0.03 -13.24 -7.94
N CYS A 62 -1.03 -12.34 -8.00
CA CYS A 62 -1.55 -11.62 -6.83
C CYS A 62 -2.37 -12.48 -5.83
N GLY A 63 -2.37 -13.80 -6.04
CA GLY A 63 -3.10 -14.78 -5.24
C GLY A 63 -4.57 -14.97 -5.64
N CYS A 64 -5.10 -14.23 -6.63
CA CYS A 64 -6.49 -14.36 -7.06
C CYS A 64 -6.79 -15.64 -7.87
N SER A 65 -5.79 -16.26 -8.50
CA SER A 65 -6.06 -17.24 -9.56
C SER A 65 -6.06 -18.69 -9.08
N HIS A 66 -5.25 -19.09 -8.09
CA HIS A 66 -5.16 -20.49 -7.64
C HIS A 66 -4.80 -20.62 -6.15
N GLY A 67 -5.62 -21.36 -5.40
CA GLY A 67 -5.33 -21.74 -4.01
C GLY A 67 -5.37 -20.59 -3.00
N PRO A 68 -4.92 -20.82 -1.75
CA PRO A 68 -4.87 -19.78 -0.72
C PRO A 68 -3.96 -18.64 -1.18
N SER A 69 -4.53 -17.45 -1.32
CA SER A 69 -3.85 -16.28 -1.87
C SER A 69 -2.64 -15.84 -1.03
N ALA A 70 -2.59 -16.22 0.26
CA ALA A 70 -1.47 -15.96 1.17
C ALA A 70 -0.12 -16.56 0.71
N ARG A 71 -0.13 -17.52 -0.23
CA ARG A 71 1.09 -18.09 -0.83
C ARG A 71 1.71 -17.20 -1.92
N SER A 72 1.07 -16.10 -2.29
CA SER A 72 1.58 -15.17 -3.30
C SER A 72 2.90 -14.55 -2.84
N ILE A 73 3.96 -14.65 -3.63
CA ILE A 73 5.25 -14.00 -3.37
C ILE A 73 5.07 -12.47 -3.28
N PRO A 74 4.36 -11.81 -4.21
CA PRO A 74 3.98 -10.40 -4.05
C PRO A 74 3.36 -10.07 -2.69
N ALA A 75 2.41 -10.87 -2.23
CA ALA A 75 1.75 -10.63 -0.96
C ALA A 75 2.67 -10.90 0.24
N ALA A 76 3.55 -11.91 0.17
CA ALA A 76 4.55 -12.18 1.20
C ALA A 76 5.58 -11.04 1.28
N ALA A 77 6.06 -10.54 0.15
CA ALA A 77 6.97 -9.39 0.09
C ALA A 77 6.31 -8.13 0.64
N ALA A 78 5.07 -7.83 0.24
CA ALA A 78 4.31 -6.72 0.81
C ALA A 78 4.09 -6.88 2.32
N THR A 79 3.78 -8.10 2.79
CA THR A 79 3.61 -8.39 4.22
C THR A 79 4.93 -8.21 4.97
N TRP A 80 6.06 -8.59 4.38
CA TRP A 80 7.38 -8.40 4.97
C TRP A 80 7.65 -6.91 5.16
N LEU A 81 7.46 -6.11 4.11
CA LEU A 81 7.70 -4.68 4.17
C LEU A 81 6.79 -3.99 5.20
N ALA A 82 5.51 -4.37 5.28
CA ALA A 82 4.54 -3.71 6.15
C ALA A 82 4.53 -4.20 7.62
N PHE A 83 4.81 -5.49 7.85
CA PHE A 83 4.62 -6.15 9.16
C PHE A 83 5.85 -6.92 9.65
N GLY A 84 6.94 -6.95 8.87
CA GLY A 84 8.18 -7.63 9.19
C GLY A 84 8.25 -9.09 8.73
N PRO A 85 9.46 -9.68 8.74
CA PRO A 85 9.74 -11.01 8.20
C PRO A 85 9.00 -12.13 8.94
N ALA A 86 8.83 -12.03 10.26
CA ALA A 86 8.17 -13.06 11.06
C ALA A 86 6.70 -13.24 10.67
N VAL A 87 5.96 -12.14 10.51
CA VAL A 87 4.54 -12.18 10.10
C VAL A 87 4.41 -12.69 8.66
N ALA A 88 5.29 -12.22 7.77
CA ALA A 88 5.30 -12.65 6.37
C ALA A 88 5.56 -14.15 6.22
N THR A 89 6.57 -14.67 6.90
CA THR A 89 6.95 -16.10 6.86
C THR A 89 5.85 -16.97 7.47
N ALA A 90 5.30 -16.61 8.63
CA ALA A 90 4.19 -17.34 9.25
C ALA A 90 2.96 -17.40 8.33
N ARG A 91 2.60 -16.26 7.72
CA ARG A 91 1.45 -16.17 6.81
C ARG A 91 1.66 -16.96 5.52
N PHE A 92 2.86 -16.89 4.95
CA PHE A 92 3.24 -17.68 3.78
C PHE A 92 3.21 -19.19 4.09
N ALA A 93 3.77 -19.61 5.24
CA ALA A 93 3.77 -21.00 5.69
C ALA A 93 2.34 -21.52 5.92
N ALA A 94 1.47 -20.73 6.55
CA ALA A 94 0.05 -21.08 6.72
C ALA A 94 -0.66 -21.25 5.37
N GLY A 95 -0.43 -20.34 4.42
CA GLY A 95 -0.93 -20.46 3.05
C GLY A 95 -0.41 -21.72 2.34
N MET A 96 0.86 -22.08 2.55
CA MET A 96 1.45 -23.32 2.02
C MET A 96 0.82 -24.57 2.62
N LEU A 97 0.62 -24.63 3.94
CA LEU A 97 0.00 -25.75 4.64
C LEU A 97 -1.44 -25.97 4.18
N VAL A 98 -2.27 -24.92 4.17
CA VAL A 98 -3.65 -24.99 3.68
C VAL A 98 -3.66 -25.37 2.19
N GLY A 99 -2.72 -24.83 1.42
CA GLY A 99 -2.55 -25.17 0.01
C GLY A 99 -2.24 -26.65 -0.19
N ALA A 100 -1.39 -27.25 0.65
CA ALA A 100 -1.04 -28.67 0.59
C ALA A 100 -2.26 -29.56 0.93
N VAL A 101 -3.02 -29.20 1.96
CA VAL A 101 -4.27 -29.90 2.34
C VAL A 101 -5.31 -29.83 1.22
N LEU A 102 -5.49 -28.66 0.59
CA LEU A 102 -6.45 -28.45 -0.50
C LEU A 102 -5.99 -29.11 -1.82
N ARG A 103 -4.69 -29.11 -2.15
CA ARG A 103 -4.15 -29.76 -3.36
C ARG A 103 -4.40 -31.27 -3.38
N ARG A 104 -4.35 -31.94 -2.22
CA ARG A 104 -4.73 -33.37 -2.10
C ARG A 104 -6.15 -33.64 -2.60
N ARG A 105 -7.05 -32.65 -2.56
CA ARG A 105 -8.42 -32.75 -3.09
C ARG A 105 -8.54 -32.30 -4.56
N ALA A 106 -7.74 -31.32 -4.99
CA ALA A 106 -7.86 -30.69 -6.31
C ALA A 106 -7.13 -31.41 -7.46
N ALA A 107 -6.14 -32.28 -7.17
CA ALA A 107 -5.34 -32.99 -8.18
C ALA A 107 -6.15 -33.89 -9.15
N ARG A 108 -7.46 -34.06 -8.93
CA ARG A 108 -8.36 -34.82 -9.82
C ARG A 108 -8.93 -33.99 -10.99
N CYS A 109 -8.76 -32.67 -11.00
CA CYS A 109 -9.28 -31.79 -12.06
C CYS A 109 -8.12 -31.15 -12.82
N GLY A 110 -7.74 -31.74 -13.96
CA GLY A 110 -6.77 -31.14 -14.88
C GLY A 110 -7.23 -29.75 -15.30
N THR A 111 -6.56 -28.71 -14.81
CA THR A 111 -6.88 -27.32 -15.10
C THR A 111 -5.74 -26.71 -15.90
N HIS A 112 -6.03 -26.33 -17.14
CA HIS A 112 -5.13 -25.53 -17.95
C HIS A 112 -5.04 -24.13 -17.34
N VAL A 113 -3.84 -23.76 -16.89
CA VAL A 113 -3.56 -22.44 -16.34
C VAL A 113 -3.37 -21.47 -17.50
N ALA A 114 -4.27 -20.51 -17.63
CA ALA A 114 -4.09 -19.38 -18.52
C ALA A 114 -2.99 -18.45 -17.97
N PRO A 115 -2.15 -17.84 -18.83
CA PRO A 115 -1.12 -16.91 -18.39
C PRO A 115 -1.76 -15.68 -17.72
N PRO A 116 -1.14 -15.12 -16.66
CA PRO A 116 -1.62 -13.95 -15.95
C PRO A 116 -1.51 -12.73 -16.85
N GLN A 117 -2.40 -11.78 -16.59
CA GLN A 117 -2.47 -10.55 -17.36
C GLN A 117 -2.54 -9.38 -16.41
N ALA A 118 -1.59 -8.44 -16.54
CA ALA A 118 -1.46 -7.33 -15.62
C ALA A 118 -2.79 -6.56 -15.43
N LEU A 119 -3.52 -6.23 -16.51
CA LEU A 119 -4.79 -5.50 -16.43
C LEU A 119 -5.88 -6.26 -15.66
N ASN A 120 -6.01 -7.58 -15.88
CA ASN A 120 -7.04 -8.37 -15.20
C ASN A 120 -6.68 -8.57 -13.72
N GLU A 121 -5.40 -8.75 -13.42
CA GLU A 121 -4.92 -8.84 -12.04
C GLU A 121 -5.15 -7.51 -11.29
N ILE A 122 -4.80 -6.37 -11.90
CA ILE A 122 -5.06 -5.02 -11.32
C ILE A 122 -6.57 -4.77 -11.18
N ALA A 123 -7.37 -5.09 -12.20
CA ALA A 123 -8.83 -4.95 -12.13
C ALA A 123 -9.46 -5.83 -11.03
N ALA A 124 -8.86 -6.98 -10.74
CA ALA A 124 -9.30 -7.84 -9.63
C ALA A 124 -9.01 -7.23 -8.25
N LEU A 125 -8.06 -6.29 -8.15
CA LEU A 125 -7.74 -5.57 -6.91
C LEU A 125 -8.72 -4.42 -6.63
N VAL A 126 -9.40 -3.87 -7.65
CA VAL A 126 -10.26 -2.67 -7.51
C VAL A 126 -11.28 -2.79 -6.36
N PRO A 127 -12.09 -3.87 -6.23
CA PRO A 127 -13.05 -3.97 -5.14
C PRO A 127 -12.41 -4.01 -3.76
N ALA A 128 -11.19 -4.57 -3.66
CA ALA A 128 -10.45 -4.63 -2.39
C ALA A 128 -9.98 -3.23 -2.00
N ALA A 129 -9.37 -2.53 -2.97
CA ALA A 129 -8.82 -1.20 -2.76
C ALA A 129 -9.94 -0.21 -2.38
N THR A 130 -11.07 -0.25 -3.09
CA THR A 130 -12.22 0.62 -2.81
C THR A 130 -12.88 0.32 -1.47
N LEU A 131 -13.08 -0.95 -1.14
CA LEU A 131 -13.62 -1.33 0.17
C LEU A 131 -12.66 -0.91 1.29
N ALA A 132 -11.35 -1.11 1.10
CA ALA A 132 -10.35 -0.73 2.08
C ALA A 132 -10.35 0.78 2.34
N ALA A 133 -10.37 1.57 1.27
CA ALA A 133 -10.40 3.01 1.38
C ALA A 133 -11.70 3.53 2.03
N ALA A 134 -12.85 2.96 1.68
CA ALA A 134 -14.12 3.31 2.32
C ALA A 134 -14.11 2.99 3.82
N LEU A 135 -13.56 1.83 4.21
CA LEU A 135 -13.44 1.44 5.61
C LEU A 135 -12.48 2.34 6.40
N MET A 136 -11.34 2.73 5.80
CA MET A 136 -10.44 3.71 6.42
C MET A 136 -11.16 5.00 6.78
N GLN A 137 -11.91 5.55 5.82
CA GLN A 137 -12.64 6.80 6.02
C GLN A 137 -13.75 6.66 7.06
N LEU A 138 -14.47 5.53 7.04
CA LEU A 138 -15.50 5.24 8.02
C LEU A 138 -14.92 5.13 9.44
N PHE A 139 -13.80 4.42 9.62
CA PHE A 139 -13.15 4.28 10.93
C PHE A 139 -12.55 5.58 11.45
N ALA A 140 -12.02 6.42 10.56
CA ALA A 140 -11.56 7.74 10.92
C ALA A 140 -12.70 8.62 11.47
N HIS A 141 -13.92 8.46 10.94
CA HIS A 141 -15.10 9.23 11.37
C HIS A 141 -15.79 8.68 12.63
N VAL A 142 -15.95 7.35 12.72
CA VAL A 142 -16.75 6.72 13.78
C VAL A 142 -15.99 6.64 15.12
N GLY A 143 -14.66 6.76 15.10
CA GLY A 143 -13.83 6.63 16.30
C GLY A 143 -13.78 5.18 16.78
N THR A 144 -12.68 4.49 16.53
CA THR A 144 -12.54 3.05 16.85
C THR A 144 -12.56 2.72 18.34
N ALA A 145 -12.41 3.73 19.21
CA ALA A 145 -12.47 3.56 20.66
C ALA A 145 -13.82 2.99 21.16
N ALA A 146 -14.91 3.15 20.40
CA ALA A 146 -16.22 2.64 20.78
C ALA A 146 -16.39 1.12 20.52
N LEU A 147 -15.55 0.51 19.69
CA LEU A 147 -15.64 -0.92 19.36
C LEU A 147 -14.80 -1.74 20.34
N GLY A 148 -15.45 -2.62 21.10
CA GLY A 148 -14.75 -3.61 21.92
C GLY A 148 -13.81 -4.51 21.10
N VAL A 149 -12.90 -5.20 21.79
CA VAL A 149 -11.91 -6.09 21.15
C VAL A 149 -12.59 -7.23 20.39
N ALA A 150 -13.60 -7.87 20.98
CA ALA A 150 -14.32 -8.99 20.37
C ALA A 150 -15.02 -8.64 19.04
N PRO A 151 -15.86 -7.58 18.94
CA PRO A 151 -16.46 -7.20 17.66
C PRO A 151 -15.41 -6.76 16.63
N SER A 152 -14.31 -6.14 17.06
CA SER A 152 -13.19 -5.79 16.17
C SER A 152 -12.54 -7.03 15.55
N VAL A 153 -12.27 -8.06 16.36
CA VAL A 153 -11.72 -9.35 15.89
C VAL A 153 -12.69 -10.04 14.94
N ALA A 154 -13.97 -10.14 15.30
CA ALA A 154 -14.98 -10.77 14.45
C ALA A 154 -15.12 -10.06 13.10
N PHE A 155 -15.18 -8.73 13.12
CA PHE A 155 -15.21 -7.90 11.93
C PHE A 155 -13.99 -8.13 11.03
N GLY A 156 -12.79 -8.08 11.60
CA GLY A 156 -11.54 -8.34 10.87
C GLY A 156 -11.51 -9.73 10.25
N ALA A 157 -11.93 -10.76 10.99
CA ALA A 157 -11.99 -12.14 10.49
C ALA A 157 -12.94 -12.28 9.29
N VAL A 158 -14.15 -11.71 9.38
CA VAL A 158 -15.16 -11.74 8.29
C VAL A 158 -14.67 -10.99 7.04
N LEU A 159 -14.03 -9.84 7.24
CA LEU A 159 -13.40 -9.11 6.15
C LEU A 159 -12.29 -9.92 5.49
N GLY A 160 -11.45 -10.60 6.27
CA GLY A 160 -10.36 -11.40 5.71
C GLY A 160 -10.86 -12.60 4.90
N MET A 161 -11.94 -13.26 5.35
CA MET A 161 -12.58 -14.36 4.61
C MET A 161 -13.21 -13.91 3.29
N SER A 162 -13.65 -12.65 3.21
CA SER A 162 -14.28 -12.07 2.00
C SER A 162 -13.29 -11.35 1.09
N ALA A 163 -12.06 -11.10 1.57
CA ALA A 163 -11.08 -10.30 0.91
C ALA A 163 -10.66 -10.90 -0.44
N PRO A 164 -10.60 -10.08 -1.51
CA PRO A 164 -10.53 -10.62 -2.85
C PRO A 164 -9.16 -11.07 -3.33
N CYS A 165 -8.08 -10.56 -2.73
CA CYS A 165 -6.71 -10.74 -3.20
C CYS A 165 -5.76 -10.62 -2.02
N ALA A 166 -4.64 -11.35 -2.02
CA ALA A 166 -3.71 -11.29 -0.89
C ALA A 166 -3.00 -9.94 -0.83
N LEU A 167 -2.67 -9.33 -1.96
CA LEU A 167 -1.97 -8.06 -1.95
C LEU A 167 -2.84 -6.91 -1.41
N GLY A 168 -4.10 -6.83 -1.83
CA GLY A 168 -5.07 -5.88 -1.26
C GLY A 168 -5.37 -6.14 0.22
N THR A 169 -5.19 -7.39 0.71
CA THR A 169 -5.28 -7.65 2.16
C THR A 169 -4.12 -7.03 2.92
N VAL A 170 -2.90 -7.04 2.39
CA VAL A 170 -1.78 -6.38 3.08
C VAL A 170 -2.04 -4.89 3.20
N ALA A 171 -2.51 -4.25 2.13
CA ALA A 171 -2.86 -2.82 2.15
C ALA A 171 -3.97 -2.52 3.18
N LEU A 172 -5.06 -3.29 3.16
CA LEU A 172 -6.15 -3.12 4.14
C LEU A 172 -5.70 -3.37 5.58
N ALA A 173 -4.87 -4.38 5.81
CA ALA A 173 -4.31 -4.65 7.13
C ALA A 173 -3.44 -3.47 7.60
N GLY A 174 -2.62 -2.90 6.71
CA GLY A 174 -1.75 -1.77 7.04
C GLY A 174 -2.57 -0.56 7.47
N ALA A 175 -3.66 -0.31 6.75
CA ALA A 175 -4.62 0.73 7.06
C ALA A 175 -5.39 0.52 8.37
N LEU A 176 -5.71 -0.74 8.73
CA LEU A 176 -6.37 -1.05 10.00
C LEU A 176 -5.41 -0.98 11.20
N ARG A 177 -4.10 -1.11 10.99
CA ARG A 177 -3.09 -1.18 12.06
C ARG A 177 -3.18 -0.01 13.07
N PRO A 178 -3.24 1.27 12.66
CA PRO A 178 -3.30 2.38 13.62
C PRO A 178 -4.65 2.50 14.33
N HIS A 179 -5.75 2.08 13.70
CA HIS A 179 -7.10 2.33 14.20
C HIS A 179 -7.71 1.14 14.95
N ALA A 180 -7.44 -0.09 14.51
CA ALA A 180 -8.06 -1.31 15.03
C ALA A 180 -7.08 -2.50 14.95
N PRO A 181 -6.04 -2.55 15.82
CA PRO A 181 -5.01 -3.58 15.76
C PRO A 181 -5.55 -4.99 15.94
N ALA A 182 -6.60 -5.17 16.76
CA ALA A 182 -7.26 -6.46 16.95
C ALA A 182 -7.97 -6.95 15.66
N ALA A 183 -8.64 -6.04 14.93
CA ALA A 183 -9.26 -6.33 13.65
C ALA A 183 -8.20 -6.65 12.59
N MET A 184 -7.10 -5.90 12.56
CA MET A 184 -5.96 -6.12 11.67
C MET A 184 -5.36 -7.52 11.84
N THR A 185 -5.10 -7.95 13.07
CA THR A 185 -4.56 -9.29 13.35
C THR A 185 -5.52 -10.39 12.90
N ALA A 186 -6.79 -10.29 13.27
CA ALA A 186 -7.81 -11.26 12.85
C ALA A 186 -7.94 -11.32 11.33
N PHE A 187 -7.89 -10.16 10.68
CA PHE A 187 -7.92 -10.03 9.23
C PHE A 187 -6.71 -10.69 8.57
N LEU A 188 -5.48 -10.43 9.01
CA LEU A 188 -4.27 -11.08 8.46
C LEU A 188 -4.30 -12.61 8.63
N CYS A 189 -4.86 -13.10 9.75
CA CYS A 189 -4.98 -14.52 10.05
C CYS A 189 -5.99 -15.26 9.17
N THR A 190 -7.05 -14.59 8.70
CA THR A 190 -8.05 -15.24 7.83
C THR A 190 -7.82 -14.94 6.35
N ALA A 191 -7.33 -13.74 6.04
CA ALA A 191 -7.16 -13.25 4.68
C ALA A 191 -6.20 -14.11 3.86
N GLY A 192 -6.74 -14.72 2.81
CA GLY A 192 -5.99 -15.54 1.88
C GLY A 192 -5.56 -16.91 2.40
N ILE A 193 -5.93 -17.25 3.64
CA ILE A 193 -5.80 -18.60 4.21
C ILE A 193 -7.16 -19.30 4.09
N LEU A 194 -8.23 -18.65 4.54
CA LEU A 194 -9.61 -19.13 4.43
C LEU A 194 -10.30 -18.51 3.22
N ASP A 195 -9.82 -18.83 2.01
CA ASP A 195 -10.41 -18.30 0.78
C ASP A 195 -11.70 -19.06 0.41
N LEU A 196 -12.86 -18.48 0.75
CA LEU A 196 -14.18 -19.00 0.38
C LEU A 196 -14.35 -19.14 -1.15
N ARG A 197 -13.53 -18.47 -1.96
CA ARG A 197 -13.54 -18.61 -3.43
C ARG A 197 -12.99 -19.95 -3.88
N ALA A 198 -12.00 -20.48 -3.16
CA ALA A 198 -11.44 -21.79 -3.45
C ALA A 198 -12.50 -22.88 -3.31
N LEU A 199 -13.46 -22.69 -2.38
CA LEU A 199 -14.60 -23.59 -2.18
C LEU A 199 -15.71 -23.41 -3.23
N ARG A 200 -15.86 -22.20 -3.80
CA ARG A 200 -16.98 -21.85 -4.70
C ARG A 200 -16.68 -22.00 -6.20
N ARG A 201 -15.45 -22.35 -6.61
CA ARG A 201 -15.06 -22.39 -8.04
C ARG A 201 -15.47 -23.68 -8.76
N ARG A 202 -16.67 -23.63 -9.35
CA ARG A 202 -16.93 -24.19 -10.68
C ARG A 202 -17.24 -23.03 -11.65
N ARG A 203 -16.47 -22.93 -12.75
CA ARG A 203 -16.89 -22.44 -14.10
C ARG A 203 -16.74 -21.01 -14.64
N ALA A 204 -16.27 -19.97 -13.96
CA ALA A 204 -16.11 -18.65 -14.64
C ALA A 204 -14.68 -18.38 -15.11
N HIS A 205 -14.21 -19.07 -16.16
CA HIS A 205 -13.09 -18.56 -16.97
C HIS A 205 -13.62 -17.42 -17.85
N THR A 206 -13.70 -16.21 -17.31
CA THR A 206 -13.86 -15.00 -18.12
C THR A 206 -12.69 -14.92 -19.09
N ARG A 207 -12.99 -14.76 -20.39
CA ARG A 207 -12.00 -14.61 -21.45
C ARG A 207 -11.01 -13.49 -21.08
N LEU A 208 -9.78 -13.73 -21.47
CA LEU A 208 -8.67 -12.81 -21.34
C LEU A 208 -8.91 -11.59 -22.23
N GLU A 209 -9.09 -10.42 -21.63
CA GLU A 209 -9.43 -9.18 -22.34
C GLU A 209 -8.28 -8.18 -22.20
N HIS A 210 -7.53 -8.00 -23.30
CA HIS A 210 -6.57 -6.90 -23.44
C HIS A 210 -7.28 -5.69 -24.06
N ASP A 211 -6.88 -4.49 -23.65
CA ASP A 211 -7.32 -3.25 -24.28
C ASP A 211 -6.12 -2.28 -24.37
N GLY A 212 -5.77 -1.86 -25.59
CA GLY A 212 -4.67 -0.92 -25.81
C GLY A 212 -4.90 0.43 -25.12
N PHE A 213 -6.13 0.92 -25.10
CA PHE A 213 -6.49 2.16 -24.41
C PHE A 213 -6.38 2.03 -22.89
N ALA A 214 -6.76 0.88 -22.32
CA ALA A 214 -6.58 0.63 -20.89
C ALA A 214 -5.09 0.65 -20.49
N TYR A 215 -4.21 0.09 -21.33
CA TYR A 215 -2.77 0.17 -21.13
C TYR A 215 -2.22 1.60 -21.28
N ALA A 216 -2.77 2.40 -22.22
CA ALA A 216 -2.40 3.80 -22.35
C ALA A 216 -2.76 4.60 -21.10
N LEU A 217 -3.99 4.44 -20.58
CA LEU A 217 -4.43 5.06 -19.33
C LEU A 217 -3.53 4.66 -18.16
N LEU A 218 -3.20 3.37 -18.06
CA LEU A 218 -2.31 2.86 -17.03
C LEU A 218 -0.91 3.48 -17.15
N GLY A 219 -0.34 3.51 -18.35
CA GLY A 219 0.95 4.15 -18.62
C GLY A 219 0.97 5.61 -18.21
N CYS A 220 -0.06 6.38 -18.58
CA CYS A 220 -0.20 7.79 -18.19
C CYS A 220 -0.32 7.97 -16.66
N ALA A 221 -1.10 7.11 -15.99
CA ALA A 221 -1.26 7.17 -14.53
C ALA A 221 0.07 6.90 -13.79
N LEU A 222 0.82 5.88 -14.23
CA LEU A 222 2.10 5.53 -13.62
C LEU A 222 3.18 6.58 -13.92
N ALA A 223 3.24 7.07 -15.17
CA ALA A 223 4.21 8.08 -15.58
C ALA A 223 3.99 9.41 -14.85
N SER A 224 2.75 9.86 -14.69
CA SER A 224 2.47 11.12 -13.99
C SER A 224 2.93 11.07 -12.53
N ILE A 225 2.74 9.94 -11.85
CA ILE A 225 3.20 9.74 -10.47
C ILE A 225 4.72 9.65 -10.38
N ALA A 226 5.36 8.91 -11.30
CA ALA A 226 6.80 8.79 -11.33
C ALA A 226 7.49 10.15 -11.58
N VAL A 227 6.97 10.96 -12.52
CA VAL A 227 7.49 12.30 -12.82
C VAL A 227 7.32 13.25 -11.64
N ARG A 228 6.25 13.11 -10.87
CA ARG A 228 6.02 13.90 -9.66
C ARG A 228 6.67 13.31 -8.40
N HIS A 229 7.61 12.37 -8.55
CA HIS A 229 8.33 11.73 -7.45
C HIS A 229 7.41 11.14 -6.35
N GLY A 230 6.26 10.60 -6.76
CA GLY A 230 5.31 9.97 -5.85
C GLY A 230 4.22 10.90 -5.30
N ALA A 231 4.30 12.22 -5.53
CA ALA A 231 3.33 13.28 -5.17
C ALA A 231 2.18 12.85 -4.24
N ALA A 232 2.51 12.55 -2.98
CA ALA A 232 1.54 12.23 -1.94
C ALA A 232 0.65 10.99 -2.21
N LEU A 233 0.93 10.18 -3.21
CA LEU A 233 0.17 8.97 -3.54
C LEU A 233 0.90 7.69 -3.19
N VAL A 234 2.22 7.64 -3.41
CA VAL A 234 3.03 6.43 -3.23
C VAL A 234 4.39 6.77 -2.67
N HIS A 235 4.99 5.81 -1.97
CA HIS A 235 6.32 6.00 -1.42
C HIS A 235 7.36 6.29 -2.54
N PRO A 236 8.29 7.25 -2.36
CA PRO A 236 9.26 7.65 -3.39
C PRO A 236 10.11 6.48 -3.93
N ALA A 237 10.38 5.47 -3.10
CA ALA A 237 11.07 4.25 -3.53
C ALA A 237 10.37 3.51 -4.69
N PHE A 238 9.06 3.68 -4.87
CA PHE A 238 8.34 3.09 -5.99
C PHE A 238 8.45 3.89 -7.29
N CYS A 239 9.01 5.11 -7.31
CA CYS A 239 9.06 5.93 -8.52
C CYS A 239 9.78 5.23 -9.68
N VAL A 240 10.93 4.60 -9.40
CA VAL A 240 11.70 3.88 -10.42
C VAL A 240 10.94 2.64 -10.93
N PRO A 241 10.45 1.73 -10.05
CA PRO A 241 9.61 0.62 -10.49
C PRO A 241 8.36 1.05 -11.28
N LEU A 242 7.69 2.12 -10.86
CA LEU A 242 6.49 2.64 -11.54
C LEU A 242 6.83 3.21 -12.91
N GLY A 243 7.96 3.91 -13.05
CA GLY A 243 8.46 4.38 -14.35
C GLY A 243 8.71 3.23 -15.32
N LEU A 244 9.34 2.14 -14.86
CA LEU A 244 9.53 0.93 -15.67
C LEU A 244 8.20 0.27 -16.06
N CYS A 245 7.25 0.21 -15.13
CA CYS A 245 5.91 -0.31 -15.40
C CYS A 245 5.14 0.57 -16.40
N ALA A 246 5.34 1.90 -16.37
CA ALA A 246 4.75 2.83 -17.33
C ALA A 246 5.26 2.53 -18.75
N VAL A 247 6.57 2.36 -18.92
CA VAL A 247 7.18 1.98 -20.21
C VAL A 247 6.63 0.64 -20.70
N ALA A 248 6.55 -0.37 -19.82
CA ALA A 248 5.99 -1.67 -20.17
C ALA A 248 4.50 -1.57 -20.57
N ALA A 249 3.71 -0.76 -19.86
CA ALA A 249 2.31 -0.51 -20.19
C ALA A 249 2.17 0.17 -21.56
N PHE A 250 2.97 1.18 -21.88
CA PHE A 250 2.97 1.80 -23.20
C PHE A 250 3.39 0.82 -24.31
N GLY A 251 4.37 -0.05 -24.05
CA GLY A 251 4.70 -1.16 -24.95
C GLY A 251 3.51 -2.08 -25.21
N CYS A 252 2.79 -2.49 -24.15
CA CYS A 252 1.55 -3.27 -24.28
C CYS A 252 0.45 -2.50 -25.03
N CYS A 253 0.32 -1.19 -24.87
CA CYS A 253 -0.61 -0.36 -25.63
C CYS A 253 -0.36 -0.47 -27.14
N VAL A 254 0.90 -0.39 -27.58
CA VAL A 254 1.26 -0.53 -29.00
C VAL A 254 0.94 -1.93 -29.52
N VAL A 255 1.31 -2.97 -28.76
CA VAL A 255 1.06 -4.39 -29.12
C VAL A 255 -0.45 -4.69 -29.21
N PHE A 256 -1.25 -4.16 -28.29
CA PHE A 256 -2.68 -4.45 -28.18
C PHE A 256 -3.60 -3.33 -28.71
N ARG A 257 -3.09 -2.40 -29.52
CA ARG A 257 -3.82 -1.21 -30.02
C ARG A 257 -5.15 -1.48 -30.73
N ARG A 258 -5.33 -2.69 -31.29
CA ARG A 258 -6.56 -3.09 -31.99
C ARG A 258 -7.60 -3.74 -31.09
N ARG A 259 -7.24 -4.14 -29.86
CA ARG A 259 -8.17 -4.80 -28.94
C ARG A 259 -8.87 -3.77 -28.07
N ARG A 260 -10.17 -3.96 -27.87
CA ARG A 260 -11.04 -3.07 -27.09
C ARG A 260 -11.87 -3.90 -26.12
N CYS A 261 -11.86 -3.51 -24.86
CA CYS A 261 -12.59 -4.12 -23.78
C CYS A 261 -12.91 -3.04 -22.74
N ALA A 262 -14.19 -2.75 -22.54
CA ALA A 262 -14.62 -1.68 -21.63
C ALA A 262 -14.31 -2.00 -20.16
N SER A 263 -14.46 -3.26 -19.73
CA SER A 263 -14.24 -3.69 -18.34
C SER A 263 -12.78 -3.51 -17.89
N ALA A 264 -11.82 -3.69 -18.79
CA ALA A 264 -10.39 -3.51 -18.51
C ALA A 264 -10.00 -2.04 -18.23
N ARG A 265 -10.85 -1.07 -18.59
CA ARG A 265 -10.56 0.36 -18.44
C ARG A 265 -10.84 0.91 -17.06
N ILE A 266 -11.66 0.23 -16.26
CA ILE A 266 -12.14 0.73 -14.96
C ILE A 266 -10.96 0.98 -14.01
N ALA A 267 -10.04 0.02 -13.87
CA ALA A 267 -8.92 0.17 -12.94
C ALA A 267 -7.92 1.26 -13.38
N PRO A 268 -7.44 1.27 -14.64
CA PRO A 268 -6.55 2.33 -15.11
C PRO A 268 -7.19 3.72 -15.07
N ALA A 269 -8.49 3.84 -15.38
CA ALA A 269 -9.21 5.11 -15.28
C ALA A 269 -9.25 5.59 -13.83
N LEU A 270 -9.56 4.71 -12.87
CA LEU A 270 -9.54 5.05 -11.44
C LEU A 270 -8.14 5.51 -10.98
N MET A 271 -7.10 4.80 -11.41
CA MET A 271 -5.70 5.16 -11.09
C MET A 271 -5.31 6.53 -11.68
N LEU A 272 -5.68 6.79 -12.94
CA LEU A 272 -5.39 8.07 -13.59
C LEU A 272 -6.15 9.22 -12.92
N SER A 273 -7.44 9.04 -12.62
CA SER A 273 -8.23 10.04 -11.91
C SER A 273 -7.62 10.37 -10.54
N GLY A 274 -7.23 9.36 -9.77
CA GLY A 274 -6.53 9.57 -8.48
C GLY A 274 -5.21 10.32 -8.65
N ALA A 275 -4.42 9.99 -9.67
CA ALA A 275 -3.17 10.67 -9.99
C ALA A 275 -3.37 12.16 -10.35
N LEU A 276 -4.44 12.49 -11.07
CA LEU A 276 -4.73 13.85 -11.53
C LEU A 276 -5.34 14.72 -10.44
N ILE A 277 -6.29 14.18 -9.67
CA ILE A 277 -6.95 14.89 -8.57
C ILE A 277 -5.94 15.25 -7.47
N GLY A 278 -4.90 14.44 -7.30
CA GLY A 278 -3.95 14.57 -6.19
C GLY A 278 -4.59 14.04 -4.91
N ALA A 279 -3.98 12.99 -4.35
CA ALA A 279 -4.35 12.53 -3.03
C ALA A 279 -3.89 13.57 -2.00
N PRO A 280 -4.63 13.71 -0.88
CA PRO A 280 -3.96 14.20 0.32
C PRO A 280 -2.73 13.30 0.59
N PRO A 281 -1.62 13.87 1.10
CA PRO A 281 -0.49 13.05 1.54
C PRO A 281 -1.01 11.92 2.44
N PRO A 282 -0.50 10.69 2.29
CA PRO A 282 -0.96 9.59 3.12
C PRO A 282 -0.81 10.04 4.58
N ALA A 283 -1.82 9.75 5.39
CA ALA A 283 -1.77 9.99 6.84
C ALA A 283 -0.82 9.00 7.53
N TYR A 284 0.40 8.88 6.99
CA TYR A 284 1.52 8.47 7.78
C TYR A 284 1.85 9.65 8.67
N HIS A 285 1.85 9.42 9.97
CA HIS A 285 2.46 10.35 10.90
C HIS A 285 3.91 9.90 11.04
N ALA A 286 4.81 10.55 10.30
CA ALA A 286 6.19 10.67 10.68
C ALA A 286 6.16 11.25 12.09
N THR A 287 6.34 10.37 13.06
CA THR A 287 6.54 10.76 14.44
C THR A 287 7.99 11.17 14.60
N GLU A 288 8.33 11.72 15.77
CA GLU A 288 9.73 12.00 16.14
C GLU A 288 10.64 10.76 16.02
N THR A 289 10.08 9.56 15.88
CA THR A 289 10.84 8.32 15.73
C THR A 289 10.77 7.68 14.35
N THR A 290 9.86 8.04 13.44
CA THR A 290 9.62 7.30 12.16
C THR A 290 9.84 8.14 10.90
N LEU A 291 10.93 8.91 10.89
CA LEU A 291 11.27 9.83 9.79
C LEU A 291 11.78 9.16 8.51
N SER A 292 12.16 7.89 8.55
CA SER A 292 12.49 7.12 7.34
C SER A 292 11.33 7.04 6.35
N ASP A 293 10.10 7.21 6.87
CA ASP A 293 8.87 7.04 6.14
C ASP A 293 8.21 8.40 5.84
N ALA A 294 8.93 9.51 5.99
CA ALA A 294 8.39 10.86 5.77
C ALA A 294 8.14 11.17 4.29
N PHE A 295 7.07 11.93 3.99
CA PHE A 295 6.71 12.33 2.62
C PHE A 295 6.66 13.86 2.45
N ALA A 296 6.87 14.34 1.23
CA ALA A 296 6.62 15.74 0.91
C ALA A 296 5.11 16.07 1.04
N GLY A 297 4.78 17.19 1.68
CA GLY A 297 3.44 17.64 2.02
C GLY A 297 2.99 17.25 3.43
N GLU A 298 3.74 16.39 4.13
CA GLU A 298 3.36 15.91 5.45
C GLU A 298 3.59 16.97 6.54
N GLN A 299 2.65 17.10 7.48
CA GLN A 299 2.86 17.96 8.65
C GLN A 299 3.65 17.23 9.73
N LEU A 300 4.78 17.82 10.12
CA LEU A 300 5.67 17.27 11.12
C LEU A 300 5.84 18.27 12.26
N ARG A 301 5.68 17.76 13.49
CA ARG A 301 6.13 18.40 14.72
C ARG A 301 7.35 17.65 15.23
N PHE A 302 8.51 18.30 15.18
CA PHE A 302 9.77 17.69 15.58
C PHE A 302 10.47 18.54 16.64
N THR A 303 10.91 17.87 17.69
CA THR A 303 11.71 18.47 18.74
C THR A 303 13.13 17.89 18.68
N GLY A 304 14.16 18.72 18.62
CA GLY A 304 15.54 18.26 18.55
C GLY A 304 16.57 19.36 18.79
N ALA A 305 17.83 18.96 18.98
CA ALA A 305 18.96 19.86 19.00
C ALA A 305 19.30 20.30 17.57
N LEU A 306 19.42 21.61 17.34
CA LEU A 306 19.83 22.14 16.03
C LEU A 306 21.32 21.92 15.83
N THR A 307 21.68 21.14 14.82
CA THR A 307 23.05 21.09 14.28
C THR A 307 23.09 21.83 12.95
N CYS A 308 24.16 22.56 12.68
CA CYS A 308 24.35 23.22 11.40
C CYS A 308 25.76 22.97 10.88
N GLU A 309 25.85 22.58 9.61
CA GLU A 309 27.10 22.45 8.87
C GLU A 309 27.07 23.42 7.69
N ARG A 310 27.91 24.45 7.76
CA ARG A 310 27.95 25.56 6.79
C ARG A 310 26.58 26.26 6.67
N THR A 311 25.87 25.99 5.59
CA THR A 311 24.56 26.57 5.26
C THR A 311 23.40 25.61 5.49
N SER A 312 23.70 24.36 5.84
CA SER A 312 22.70 23.31 6.02
C SER A 312 22.47 23.11 7.51
N CYS A 313 21.22 23.16 7.95
CA CYS A 313 20.84 22.90 9.33
C CYS A 313 19.92 21.68 9.42
N ALA A 314 20.02 20.95 10.52
CA ALA A 314 19.16 19.82 10.82
C ALA A 314 18.82 19.78 12.32
N LEU A 315 17.63 19.31 12.64
CA LEU A 315 17.26 18.96 14.00
C LEU A 315 17.62 17.49 14.24
N VAL A 316 18.34 17.23 15.34
CA VAL A 316 18.80 15.90 15.71
C VAL A 316 18.20 15.53 17.06
N ARG A 317 17.63 14.33 17.13
CA ARG A 317 17.22 13.69 18.40
C ARG A 317 17.52 12.21 18.34
N TYR A 318 17.73 11.55 19.48
CA TYR A 318 18.07 10.12 19.49
C TYR A 318 16.83 9.28 19.80
N ALA A 319 16.56 8.27 18.98
CA ALA A 319 15.50 7.30 19.24
C ALA A 319 16.08 6.01 19.84
N ILE A 320 15.52 5.59 20.97
CA ILE A 320 15.82 4.31 21.64
C ILE A 320 14.76 3.30 21.25
N THR A 321 15.18 2.10 20.87
CA THR A 321 14.26 1.00 20.55
C THR A 321 14.10 0.05 21.74
N CYS A 322 15.17 -0.22 22.48
CA CYS A 322 15.19 -1.16 23.59
C CYS A 322 16.01 -0.62 24.77
N CYS A 323 17.20 -0.08 24.53
CA CYS A 323 18.09 0.44 25.57
C CYS A 323 18.95 1.59 25.07
N ARG A 324 19.49 2.41 25.98
CA ARG A 324 20.29 3.60 25.60
C ARG A 324 21.50 3.29 24.71
N ALA A 325 22.02 2.07 24.73
CA ALA A 325 23.10 1.63 23.86
C ALA A 325 22.68 1.45 22.39
N ASP A 326 21.38 1.30 22.11
CA ASP A 326 20.83 1.21 20.75
C ASP A 326 20.32 2.55 20.20
N ALA A 327 20.57 3.64 20.92
CA ALA A 327 20.13 4.97 20.55
C ALA A 327 20.64 5.34 19.16
N THR A 328 19.73 5.53 18.20
CA THR A 328 20.05 5.93 16.83
C THR A 328 19.65 7.39 16.59
N PRO A 329 20.47 8.19 15.89
CA PRO A 329 20.12 9.56 15.60
C PRO A 329 19.00 9.62 14.57
N VAL A 330 17.98 10.39 14.90
CA VAL A 330 16.88 10.78 14.03
C VAL A 330 17.14 12.23 13.60
N VAL A 331 17.37 12.42 12.31
CA VAL A 331 17.84 13.68 11.74
C VAL A 331 16.81 14.23 10.77
N VAL A 332 16.41 15.49 10.96
CA VAL A 332 15.47 16.20 10.07
C VAL A 332 16.16 17.45 9.55
N ALA A 333 16.45 17.49 8.25
CA ALA A 333 16.91 18.72 7.61
C ALA A 333 15.86 19.82 7.81
N ILE A 334 16.27 21.03 8.17
CA ILE A 334 15.35 22.15 8.41
C ILE A 334 15.72 23.36 7.55
N SER A 335 14.72 23.90 6.86
CA SER A 335 14.87 25.04 5.94
C SER A 335 14.65 26.36 6.67
N GLY A 336 15.35 27.42 6.27
CA GLY A 336 15.08 28.79 6.72
C GLY A 336 15.51 29.11 8.17
N VAL A 337 16.32 28.26 8.80
CA VAL A 337 16.80 28.47 10.17
C VAL A 337 18.19 29.11 10.19
N SER A 338 18.38 30.08 11.09
CA SER A 338 19.67 30.75 11.26
C SER A 338 20.71 29.80 11.88
N PRO A 339 21.92 29.68 11.30
CA PRO A 339 23.03 28.94 11.91
C PRO A 339 23.44 29.45 13.29
N ARG A 340 23.09 30.69 13.65
CA ARG A 340 23.35 31.26 14.98
C ARG A 340 22.63 30.53 16.12
N LEU A 341 21.59 29.75 15.80
CA LEU A 341 20.85 28.93 16.76
C LEU A 341 21.47 27.54 16.95
N ALA A 342 22.59 27.23 16.31
CA ALA A 342 23.25 25.92 16.44
C ALA A 342 23.52 25.58 17.92
N GLY A 343 23.29 24.32 18.29
CA GLY A 343 23.37 23.82 19.66
C GLY A 343 22.12 24.08 20.52
N SER A 344 21.18 24.92 20.06
CA SER A 344 19.93 25.14 20.80
C SER A 344 18.92 24.03 20.54
N TRP A 345 18.09 23.73 21.56
CA TRP A 345 16.94 22.85 21.40
C TRP A 345 15.77 23.64 20.84
N LEU A 346 15.22 23.12 19.74
CA LEU A 346 14.10 23.72 19.03
C LEU A 346 12.94 22.74 18.95
N ARG A 347 11.73 23.28 19.07
CA ARG A 347 10.50 22.65 18.61
C ARG A 347 10.10 23.31 17.30
N ALA A 348 10.08 22.54 16.23
CA ALA A 348 9.64 22.99 14.91
C ALA A 348 8.33 22.30 14.54
N GLU A 349 7.36 23.08 14.06
CA GLU A 349 6.11 22.60 13.47
C GLU A 349 6.03 23.14 12.05
N GLY A 350 5.82 22.27 11.07
CA GLY A 350 5.83 22.68 9.67
C GLY A 350 5.46 21.56 8.70
N THR A 351 5.70 21.81 7.43
CA THR A 351 5.48 20.86 6.33
C THR A 351 6.81 20.32 5.85
N ILE A 352 6.90 19.02 5.60
CA ILE A 352 8.05 18.43 4.92
C ILE A 352 7.93 18.77 3.43
N GLU A 353 8.96 19.34 2.84
CA GLU A 353 8.98 19.71 1.42
C GLU A 353 10.27 19.19 0.76
N ASN A 354 10.24 19.05 -0.56
CA ASN A 354 11.41 18.66 -1.32
C ASN A 354 12.26 19.91 -1.63
N VAL A 355 13.33 20.12 -0.87
CA VAL A 355 14.23 21.27 -0.96
C VAL A 355 15.60 20.80 -1.42
N ARG A 356 16.07 21.32 -2.56
CA ARG A 356 17.44 21.10 -3.09
C ARG A 356 17.90 19.62 -3.02
N HIS A 357 17.07 18.71 -3.55
CA HIS A 357 17.32 17.26 -3.65
C HIS A 357 17.14 16.43 -2.37
N GLY A 358 16.55 16.99 -1.31
CA GLY A 358 16.22 16.25 -0.10
C GLY A 358 14.89 16.66 0.52
N LEU A 359 14.33 15.81 1.37
CA LEU A 359 13.20 16.17 2.21
C LEU A 359 13.72 17.06 3.36
N ALA A 360 13.11 18.23 3.53
CA ALA A 360 13.41 19.15 4.61
C ALA A 360 12.12 19.65 5.25
N LEU A 361 12.12 19.80 6.57
CA LEU A 361 11.07 20.48 7.29
C LEU A 361 11.14 21.98 6.97
N VAL A 362 10.08 22.51 6.37
CA VAL A 362 9.84 23.94 6.19
C VAL A 362 8.96 24.39 7.36
N PRO A 363 9.56 25.01 8.39
CA PRO A 363 8.86 25.30 9.62
C PRO A 363 7.85 26.44 9.43
N ARG A 364 6.61 26.22 9.86
CA ARG A 364 5.60 27.27 10.05
C ARG A 364 5.79 27.97 11.39
N ARG A 365 6.26 27.22 12.39
CA ARG A 365 6.56 27.71 13.75
C ARG A 365 7.86 27.09 14.23
N ILE A 366 8.73 27.93 14.80
CA ILE A 366 9.94 27.51 15.50
C ILE A 366 9.90 28.13 16.88
N GLU A 367 10.11 27.30 17.89
CA GLU A 367 10.20 27.74 19.28
C GLU A 367 11.49 27.19 19.89
N ARG A 368 12.28 28.08 20.49
CA ARG A 368 13.42 27.65 21.30
C ARG A 368 12.88 27.15 22.63
N ILE A 369 13.28 25.93 23.01
CA ILE A 369 12.84 25.29 24.24
C ILE A 369 14.04 24.96 25.11
N ALA A 370 13.79 24.67 26.40
CA ALA A 370 14.78 24.06 27.25
C ALA A 370 15.12 22.64 26.76
N PRO A 371 16.38 22.18 26.89
CA PRO A 371 16.71 20.78 26.67
C PRO A 371 15.80 19.89 27.53
N PRO A 372 15.17 18.85 26.97
CA PRO A 372 14.38 17.92 27.78
C PRO A 372 15.30 17.21 28.77
N GLY A 373 14.77 16.87 29.95
CA GLY A 373 15.54 16.11 30.95
C GLY A 373 16.02 14.77 30.42
N ASP A 374 15.26 14.19 29.48
CA ASP A 374 15.66 13.04 28.68
C ASP A 374 15.75 13.43 27.19
N PRO A 375 16.94 13.41 26.57
CA PRO A 375 17.10 13.75 25.15
C PRO A 375 16.61 12.65 24.20
N PHE A 376 16.27 11.47 24.72
CA PHE A 376 15.83 10.33 23.92
C PHE A 376 14.32 10.38 23.60
N VAL A 377 13.94 9.70 22.52
CA VAL A 377 12.56 9.34 22.21
C VAL A 377 12.46 7.82 22.28
N TYR A 378 11.46 7.31 22.98
CA TYR A 378 11.24 5.87 23.11
C TYR A 378 10.25 5.41 22.04
N ARG A 379 10.61 4.38 21.28
CA ARG A 379 9.76 3.75 20.25
C ARG A 379 8.79 2.72 20.82
#